data_AF-A0A8T5NBK3-F1
#
_entry.id   AF-A0A8T5NBK3-F1
#
_cell.length_a   1.000
_cell.length_b   1.000
_cell.length_c   1.000
_cell.angle_alpha   90.00
_cell.angle_beta   90.00
_cell.angle_gamma   90.00
#
_symmetry.space_group_name_H-M   'P 1'
#
loop_
_entity.id
_entity.type
_entity.pdbx_description
1 polymer ?
#
loop_
_entity_poly.entity_id
_entity_poly.type
_entity_poly.pdbx_seq_one_letter_code
_entity_poly.pdbx_strand_id
1 'polypeptide(L)'
;EEIIFPPYDANQLRDILQERAKTAFKPNVLEETVIPLCAAYAAQEHGDARRALDLLRVSGELSERSKSAKVLEMHVRQAQDKIETDRIVEVVKTLPTQSKLVLLSAVMLNNIGDSNITTGEAYNIYKQMCRIIGIDILTQRRVTDLISELDMLGILNATVVSKGRYGRTKEIALSVPTESTSRVLFEDYRLKQLEGFRPPSQTKLYA
;
A
#
# COMPACT_ATOMS: atom_id res chain seq x y z
N GLU A 1 14.39 -35.22 -13.53
CA GLU A 1 14.36 -33.91 -14.23
C GLU A 1 13.61 -32.92 -13.37
N GLU A 2 14.13 -31.70 -13.28
CA GLU A 2 13.49 -30.59 -12.56
C GLU A 2 12.63 -29.80 -13.55
N ILE A 3 11.35 -29.63 -13.25
CA ILE A 3 10.41 -28.91 -14.11
C ILE A 3 10.41 -27.44 -13.69
N ILE A 4 10.90 -26.57 -14.57
CA ILE A 4 10.92 -25.12 -14.37
C ILE A 4 9.72 -24.51 -15.09
N PHE A 5 8.94 -23.69 -14.39
CA PHE A 5 7.82 -22.95 -14.96
C PHE A 5 8.24 -21.49 -15.20
N PRO A 6 8.53 -21.07 -16.44
CA PRO A 6 8.79 -19.68 -16.74
C PRO A 6 7.53 -18.82 -16.55
N PRO A 7 7.68 -17.53 -16.23
CA PRO A 7 6.54 -16.61 -16.16
C PRO A 7 5.85 -16.51 -17.53
N TYR A 8 4.55 -16.24 -17.52
CA TYR A 8 3.78 -16.11 -18.75
C TYR A 8 4.09 -14.78 -19.45
N ASP A 9 4.20 -14.82 -20.78
CA ASP A 9 4.23 -13.60 -21.59
C ASP A 9 2.82 -12.99 -21.76
N ALA A 10 2.76 -11.76 -22.28
CA ALA A 10 1.50 -11.05 -22.46
C ALA A 10 0.53 -11.76 -23.44
N ASN A 11 1.03 -12.47 -24.44
CA ASN A 11 0.17 -13.21 -25.38
C ASN A 11 -0.41 -14.46 -24.72
N GLN A 12 0.41 -15.20 -23.97
CA GLN A 12 -0.04 -16.36 -23.19
C GLN A 12 -1.09 -15.96 -22.15
N LEU A 13 -0.86 -14.87 -21.42
CA LEU A 13 -1.85 -14.34 -20.48
C LEU A 13 -3.13 -13.90 -21.18
N ARG A 14 -3.04 -13.27 -22.35
CA ARG A 14 -4.21 -12.88 -23.15
C ARG A 14 -5.03 -14.11 -23.53
N ASP A 15 -4.38 -15.18 -23.99
CA ASP A 15 -5.07 -16.40 -24.43
C ASP A 15 -5.76 -17.09 -23.24
N ILE A 16 -5.08 -17.19 -22.09
CA ILE A 16 -5.67 -17.70 -20.83
C ILE A 16 -6.90 -16.87 -20.43
N LEU A 17 -6.78 -15.54 -20.46
CA LEU A 17 -7.88 -14.65 -20.09
C LEU A 17 -9.05 -14.75 -21.07
N GLN A 18 -8.80 -14.89 -22.37
CA GLN A 18 -9.84 -15.08 -23.38
C GLN A 18 -10.62 -16.36 -23.17
N GLU A 19 -9.95 -17.46 -22.84
CA GLU A 19 -10.62 -18.73 -22.55
C GLU A 19 -11.50 -18.62 -21.29
N ARG A 20 -10.99 -17.99 -20.23
CA ARG A 20 -11.74 -17.77 -18.98
C ARG A 20 -12.89 -16.77 -19.16
N ALA A 21 -12.70 -15.72 -19.96
CA ALA A 21 -13.71 -14.71 -20.22
C ALA A 21 -14.97 -15.30 -20.89
N LYS A 22 -14.80 -16.27 -21.79
CA LYS A 22 -15.92 -16.95 -22.47
C LYS A 22 -16.87 -17.66 -21.52
N THR A 23 -16.38 -18.13 -20.37
CA THR A 23 -17.18 -18.84 -19.37
C THR A 23 -17.67 -17.93 -18.25
N ALA A 24 -16.93 -16.86 -17.93
CA ALA A 24 -17.25 -15.95 -16.84
C ALA A 24 -18.14 -14.75 -17.23
N PHE A 25 -18.05 -14.26 -18.47
CA PHE A 25 -18.74 -13.06 -18.92
C PHE A 25 -19.83 -13.37 -19.95
N LYS A 26 -20.88 -12.53 -19.99
CA LYS A 26 -21.90 -12.57 -21.05
C LYS A 26 -21.28 -12.15 -22.40
N PRO A 27 -21.84 -12.58 -23.53
CA PRO A 27 -21.35 -12.15 -24.85
C PRO A 27 -21.37 -10.63 -25.00
N ASN A 28 -20.35 -10.07 -25.66
CA ASN A 28 -20.23 -8.64 -26.02
C ASN A 28 -20.21 -7.62 -24.87
N VAL A 29 -19.96 -8.06 -23.62
CA VAL A 29 -19.84 -7.15 -22.47
C VAL A 29 -18.43 -6.61 -22.25
N LEU A 30 -17.41 -7.31 -22.76
CA LEU A 30 -16.02 -6.86 -22.68
C LEU A 30 -15.67 -6.05 -23.93
N GLU A 31 -15.11 -4.85 -23.75
CA GLU A 31 -14.45 -4.13 -24.83
C GLU A 31 -13.18 -4.86 -25.27
N GLU A 32 -12.84 -4.77 -26.56
CA GLU A 32 -11.72 -5.52 -27.17
C GLU A 32 -10.36 -5.23 -26.51
N THR A 33 -10.20 -4.04 -25.93
CA THR A 33 -8.97 -3.58 -25.27
C THR A 33 -8.80 -4.12 -23.84
N VAL A 34 -9.87 -4.60 -23.19
CA VAL A 34 -9.86 -4.98 -21.77
C VAL A 34 -8.94 -6.16 -21.50
N ILE A 35 -9.09 -7.25 -22.25
CA ILE A 35 -8.28 -8.46 -22.04
C ILE A 35 -6.81 -8.21 -22.38
N PRO A 36 -6.45 -7.59 -23.52
CA PRO A 36 -5.07 -7.22 -23.81
C PRO A 36 -4.45 -6.33 -22.72
N LEU A 37 -5.21 -5.36 -22.20
CA LEU A 37 -4.70 -4.48 -21.14
C LEU A 37 -4.44 -5.25 -19.84
N CYS A 38 -5.36 -6.13 -19.42
CA CYS A 38 -5.16 -6.97 -18.23
C CYS A 38 -3.92 -7.86 -18.37
N ALA A 39 -3.73 -8.46 -19.55
CA ALA A 39 -2.56 -9.30 -19.84
C ALA A 39 -1.26 -8.49 -19.82
N ALA A 40 -1.26 -7.28 -20.40
CA ALA A 40 -0.11 -6.40 -20.42
C ALA A 40 0.34 -5.99 -19.01
N TYR A 41 -0.60 -5.59 -18.14
CA TYR A 41 -0.27 -5.24 -16.75
C TYR A 41 0.33 -6.40 -15.96
N ALA A 42 -0.26 -7.60 -16.07
CA ALA A 42 0.24 -8.76 -15.36
C ALA A 42 1.61 -9.25 -15.89
N ALA A 43 1.83 -9.17 -17.21
CA ALA A 43 3.11 -9.51 -17.82
C ALA A 43 4.23 -8.52 -17.46
N GLN A 44 3.92 -7.23 -17.33
CA GLN A 44 4.91 -6.19 -17.03
C GLN A 44 5.53 -6.36 -15.64
N GLU A 45 4.76 -6.81 -14.65
CA GLU A 45 5.30 -7.03 -13.30
C GLU A 45 6.03 -8.37 -13.19
N HIS A 46 5.33 -9.48 -13.42
CA HIS A 46 5.83 -10.81 -13.06
C HIS A 46 5.37 -11.96 -13.98
N GLY A 47 4.43 -11.74 -14.90
CA GLY A 47 3.83 -12.81 -15.71
C GLY A 47 2.92 -13.76 -14.91
N ASP A 48 2.25 -13.26 -13.87
CA ASP A 48 1.37 -14.06 -13.00
C ASP A 48 -0.08 -14.09 -13.55
N ALA A 49 -0.52 -15.29 -13.96
CA ALA A 49 -1.87 -15.53 -14.43
C ALA A 49 -2.95 -15.28 -13.37
N ARG A 50 -2.63 -15.45 -12.08
CA ARG A 50 -3.56 -15.14 -10.98
C ARG A 50 -3.84 -13.65 -10.93
N ARG A 51 -2.80 -12.81 -10.99
CA ARG A 51 -2.96 -11.35 -11.04
C ARG A 51 -3.78 -10.92 -12.26
N ALA A 52 -3.51 -11.52 -13.42
CA ALA A 52 -4.27 -11.25 -14.64
C ALA A 52 -5.77 -11.55 -14.47
N LEU A 53 -6.11 -12.70 -13.88
CA LEU A 53 -7.49 -13.12 -13.63
C LEU A 53 -8.18 -12.26 -12.57
N ASP A 54 -7.49 -11.94 -11.48
CA ASP A 54 -8.02 -11.06 -10.44
C ASP A 54 -8.30 -9.65 -10.99
N LEU A 55 -7.40 -9.13 -11.83
CA LEU A 55 -7.60 -7.84 -12.47
C LEU A 55 -8.83 -7.83 -13.38
N LEU A 56 -9.01 -8.87 -14.20
CA LEU A 56 -10.19 -9.00 -15.06
C LEU A 56 -11.48 -9.13 -14.24
N ARG A 57 -11.47 -9.93 -13.16
CA ARG A 57 -12.60 -10.10 -12.25
C ARG A 57 -13.00 -8.79 -11.60
N VAL A 58 -12.05 -8.09 -10.97
CA VAL A 58 -12.31 -6.81 -10.28
C VAL A 58 -12.78 -5.74 -11.28
N SER A 59 -12.27 -5.74 -12.51
CA SER A 59 -12.75 -4.86 -13.59
C SER A 59 -14.24 -5.10 -13.90
N GLY A 60 -14.66 -6.36 -13.94
CA GLY A 60 -16.06 -6.75 -14.08
C GLY A 60 -16.92 -6.24 -12.92
N GLU A 61 -16.49 -6.48 -11.68
CA GLU A 61 -17.19 -6.02 -10.47
C GLU A 61 -17.33 -4.49 -10.41
N LEU A 62 -16.29 -3.75 -10.81
CA LEU A 62 -16.33 -2.29 -10.87
C LEU A 62 -17.31 -1.79 -11.93
N SER A 63 -17.37 -2.44 -13.10
CA SER A 63 -18.34 -2.10 -14.15
C SER A 63 -19.78 -2.33 -13.70
N GLU A 64 -20.02 -3.38 -12.91
CA GLU A 64 -21.34 -3.69 -12.36
C GLU A 64 -21.75 -2.65 -11.32
N ARG A 65 -20.82 -2.27 -10.42
CA ARG A 65 -21.05 -1.20 -9.43
C ARG A 65 -21.33 0.16 -10.06
N SER A 66 -20.65 0.48 -11.18
CA SER A 66 -20.88 1.71 -11.94
C SER A 66 -22.12 1.65 -12.83
N LYS A 67 -22.85 0.52 -12.85
CA LYS A 67 -23.98 0.24 -13.74
C LYS A 67 -23.63 0.43 -15.23
N SER A 68 -22.37 0.19 -15.60
CA SER A 68 -21.94 0.22 -16.98
C SER A 68 -22.40 -1.05 -17.70
N ALA A 69 -22.92 -0.89 -18.92
CA ALA A 69 -23.32 -2.02 -19.75
C ALA A 69 -22.13 -2.84 -20.27
N LYS A 70 -20.92 -2.24 -20.28
CA LYS A 70 -19.68 -2.87 -20.73
C LYS A 70 -18.54 -2.65 -19.75
N VAL A 71 -17.62 -3.61 -19.69
CA VAL A 71 -16.29 -3.40 -19.09
C VAL A 71 -15.46 -2.62 -20.10
N LEU A 72 -14.88 -1.53 -19.65
CA LEU A 72 -14.11 -0.58 -20.44
C LEU A 72 -12.69 -0.50 -19.87
N GLU A 73 -11.77 0.06 -20.64
CA GLU A 73 -10.39 0.29 -20.21
C GLU A 73 -10.29 1.01 -18.85
N MET A 74 -11.16 1.99 -18.60
CA MET A 74 -11.18 2.72 -17.34
C MET A 74 -11.43 1.84 -16.12
N HIS A 75 -12.23 0.76 -16.25
CA HIS A 75 -12.50 -0.16 -15.14
C HIS A 75 -11.26 -1.00 -14.83
N VAL A 76 -10.43 -1.32 -15.83
CA VAL A 76 -9.16 -2.03 -15.64
C VAL A 76 -8.17 -1.18 -14.87
N ARG A 77 -8.04 0.10 -15.23
CA ARG A 77 -7.18 1.06 -14.51
C ARG A 77 -7.62 1.22 -13.05
N GLN A 78 -8.92 1.41 -12.83
CA GLN A 78 -9.48 1.47 -11.47
C GLN A 78 -9.29 0.16 -10.69
N ALA A 79 -9.41 -0.99 -11.36
CA ALA A 79 -9.19 -2.29 -10.73
C ALA A 79 -7.73 -2.46 -10.29
N GLN A 80 -6.77 -2.02 -11.09
CA GLN A 80 -5.35 -2.05 -10.75
C GLN A 80 -5.08 -1.24 -9.47
N ASP A 81 -5.53 0.02 -9.43
CA ASP A 81 -5.34 0.90 -8.26
C ASP A 81 -6.02 0.33 -7.01
N LYS A 82 -7.21 -0.25 -7.19
CA LYS A 82 -7.97 -0.89 -6.12
C LYS A 82 -7.27 -2.13 -5.57
N ILE A 83 -6.82 -3.04 -6.42
CA ILE A 83 -6.12 -4.26 -6.01
C ILE A 83 -4.85 -3.91 -5.24
N GLU A 84 -4.08 -2.94 -5.71
CA GLU A 84 -2.85 -2.51 -5.04
C GLU A 84 -3.16 -1.89 -3.67
N THR A 85 -4.18 -1.04 -3.58
CA THR A 85 -4.64 -0.46 -2.32
C THR A 85 -5.12 -1.54 -1.34
N ASP A 86 -5.97 -2.47 -1.80
CA ASP A 86 -6.52 -3.53 -0.96
C ASP A 86 -5.41 -4.47 -0.46
N ARG A 87 -4.39 -4.76 -1.29
CA ARG A 87 -3.20 -5.53 -0.89
C ARG A 87 -2.44 -4.83 0.23
N ILE A 88 -2.17 -3.53 0.10
CA ILE A 88 -1.50 -2.74 1.14
C ILE A 88 -2.30 -2.80 2.44
N VAL A 89 -3.62 -2.63 2.36
CA VAL A 89 -4.53 -2.69 3.51
C VAL A 89 -4.43 -4.03 4.24
N GLU A 90 -4.43 -5.15 3.52
CA GLU A 90 -4.29 -6.47 4.13
C GLU A 90 -2.93 -6.65 4.82
N VAL A 91 -1.84 -6.17 4.22
CA VAL A 91 -0.53 -6.18 4.88
C VAL A 91 -0.58 -5.38 6.19
N VAL A 92 -1.13 -4.16 6.16
CA VAL A 92 -1.24 -3.29 7.34
C VAL A 92 -2.05 -3.94 8.47
N LYS A 93 -3.12 -4.67 8.15
CA LYS A 93 -3.92 -5.41 9.16
C LYS A 93 -3.10 -6.45 9.90
N THR A 94 -2.23 -7.17 9.19
CA THR A 94 -1.38 -8.23 9.75
C THR A 94 -0.18 -7.71 10.55
N LEU A 95 0.11 -6.41 10.49
CA LEU A 95 1.26 -5.83 11.20
C LEU A 95 1.11 -5.97 12.73
N PRO A 96 2.21 -6.24 13.45
CA PRO A 96 2.25 -6.15 14.91
C PRO A 96 1.87 -4.74 15.39
N THR A 97 1.29 -4.66 16.60
CA THR A 97 0.87 -3.37 17.20
C THR A 97 1.99 -2.33 17.22
N GLN A 98 3.22 -2.74 17.54
CA GLN A 98 4.37 -1.82 17.55
C GLN A 98 4.67 -1.25 16.16
N SER A 99 4.64 -2.07 15.11
CA SER A 99 4.82 -1.63 13.72
C SER A 99 3.67 -0.73 13.25
N LYS A 100 2.42 -1.05 13.64
CA LYS A 100 1.25 -0.21 13.37
C LYS A 100 1.39 1.18 13.98
N LEU A 101 1.92 1.30 15.21
CA LEU A 101 2.15 2.60 15.86
C LEU A 101 3.26 3.41 15.19
N VAL A 102 4.32 2.75 14.73
CA VAL A 102 5.37 3.40 13.93
C VAL A 102 4.80 3.93 12.62
N LEU A 103 4.01 3.12 11.91
CA LEU A 103 3.32 3.53 10.68
C LEU A 103 2.35 4.69 10.95
N LEU A 104 1.53 4.60 12.00
CA LEU A 104 0.60 5.65 12.40
C LEU A 104 1.33 6.96 12.70
N SER A 105 2.52 6.90 13.30
CA SER A 105 3.36 8.07 13.56
C SER A 105 3.74 8.78 12.27
N ALA A 106 4.16 8.03 11.25
CA ALA A 106 4.49 8.57 9.95
C ALA A 106 3.26 9.13 9.23
N VAL A 107 2.12 8.43 9.25
CA VAL A 107 0.84 8.88 8.68
C VAL A 107 0.39 10.21 9.29
N MET A 108 0.46 10.33 10.62
CA MET A 108 0.06 11.56 11.31
C MET A 108 0.98 12.74 11.00
N LEU A 109 2.30 12.51 10.92
CA LEU A 109 3.26 13.56 10.55
C LEU A 109 3.07 14.03 9.11
N ASN A 110 2.83 13.10 8.18
CA ASN A 110 2.52 13.43 6.79
C ASN A 110 1.26 14.31 6.66
N ASN A 111 0.22 14.01 7.43
CA ASN A 111 -1.05 14.75 7.40
C ASN A 111 -0.93 16.18 7.97
N ILE A 112 0.10 16.48 8.75
CA ILE A 112 0.37 17.84 9.26
C ILE A 112 1.13 18.69 8.22
N GLY A 113 1.48 18.11 7.07
CA GLY A 113 2.19 18.79 6.00
C GLY A 113 3.71 18.73 6.15
N ASP A 114 4.23 17.82 6.99
CA ASP A 114 5.66 17.60 7.07
C ASP A 114 6.12 16.71 5.91
N SER A 115 6.73 17.30 4.88
CA SER A 115 7.22 16.58 3.70
C SER A 115 8.49 15.77 3.97
N ASN A 116 9.19 16.03 5.09
CA ASN A 116 10.51 15.45 5.37
C ASN A 116 10.52 14.82 6.77
N ILE A 117 9.71 13.79 6.95
CA ILE A 117 9.58 13.07 8.22
C ILE A 117 10.90 12.38 8.56
N THR A 118 11.52 12.76 9.67
CA THR A 118 12.74 12.10 10.15
C THR A 118 12.42 10.94 11.08
N THR A 119 13.35 9.98 11.19
CA THR A 119 13.28 8.88 12.18
C THR A 119 13.07 9.38 13.60
N GLY A 120 13.66 10.53 13.96
CA GLY A 120 13.53 11.13 15.28
C GLY A 120 12.12 11.66 15.56
N GLU A 121 11.52 12.36 14.60
CA GLU A 121 10.15 12.87 14.70
C GLU A 121 9.16 11.70 14.80
N ALA A 122 9.27 10.70 13.93
CA ALA A 122 8.44 9.50 13.97
C ALA A 122 8.54 8.79 15.34
N TYR A 123 9.75 8.65 15.89
CA TYR A 123 9.96 8.06 17.21
C TYR A 123 9.33 8.87 18.36
N ASN A 124 9.37 10.20 18.28
CA ASN A 124 8.77 11.06 19.30
C ASN A 124 7.24 10.94 19.33
N ILE A 125 6.60 10.83 18.16
CA ILE A 125 5.16 10.61 18.06
C ILE A 125 4.79 9.20 18.53
N TYR A 126 5.53 8.19 18.08
CA TYR A 126 5.40 6.80 18.54
C TYR A 126 5.42 6.70 20.07
N LYS A 127 6.40 7.35 20.71
CA LYS A 127 6.55 7.34 22.18
C LYS A 127 5.33 7.95 22.89
N GLN A 128 4.77 9.04 22.36
CA GLN A 128 3.58 9.67 22.93
C GLN A 128 2.36 8.75 22.80
N MET A 129 2.18 8.14 21.64
CA MET A 129 1.08 7.20 21.41
C MET A 129 1.18 5.98 22.32
N CYS A 130 2.37 5.40 22.50
CA CYS A 130 2.58 4.28 23.43
C CYS A 130 2.18 4.61 24.88
N ARG A 131 2.44 5.85 25.33
CA ARG A 131 2.03 6.31 26.67
C ARG A 131 0.52 6.41 26.81
N ILE A 132 -0.18 6.87 25.78
CA ILE A 132 -1.64 7.02 25.79
C ILE A 132 -2.32 5.66 25.88
N ILE A 133 -1.86 4.69 25.08
CA ILE A 133 -2.44 3.33 25.06
C ILE A 133 -1.92 2.42 26.18
N GLY A 134 -0.93 2.87 26.95
CA GLY A 134 -0.35 2.13 28.08
C GLY A 134 0.46 0.90 27.69
N ILE A 135 1.27 0.96 26.61
CA ILE A 135 2.18 -0.13 26.23
C ILE A 135 3.65 0.26 26.41
N ASP A 136 4.51 -0.77 26.44
CA ASP A 136 5.96 -0.58 26.50
C ASP A 136 6.49 0.17 25.27
N ILE A 137 7.34 1.15 25.56
CA ILE A 137 8.04 1.96 24.56
C ILE A 137 9.31 1.22 24.14
N LEU A 138 9.39 0.85 22.87
CA LEU A 138 10.60 0.27 22.31
C LEU A 138 11.73 1.30 22.21
N THR A 139 12.97 0.80 22.15
CA THR A 139 14.13 1.66 21.96
C THR A 139 14.11 2.31 20.58
N GLN A 140 14.76 3.48 20.45
CA GLN A 140 14.87 4.18 19.17
C GLN A 140 15.53 3.31 18.09
N ARG A 141 16.50 2.47 18.48
CA ARG A 141 17.13 1.49 17.58
C ARG A 141 16.09 0.52 17.03
N ARG A 142 15.28 -0.11 17.90
CA ARG A 142 14.26 -1.05 17.44
C ARG A 142 13.21 -0.39 16.56
N VAL A 143 12.82 0.85 16.84
CA VAL A 143 11.90 1.60 15.97
C VAL A 143 12.52 1.89 14.59
N THR A 144 13.83 2.14 14.53
CA THR A 144 14.54 2.28 13.25
C THR A 144 14.55 0.96 12.46
N ASP A 145 14.68 -0.17 13.16
CA ASP A 145 14.57 -1.49 12.54
C ASP A 145 13.15 -1.71 12.01
N LEU A 146 12.12 -1.38 12.79
CA LEU A 146 10.71 -1.45 12.35
C LEU A 146 10.43 -0.56 11.12
N ILE A 147 11.01 0.63 11.04
CA ILE A 147 10.91 1.48 9.84
C ILE A 147 11.54 0.76 8.63
N SER A 148 12.68 0.10 8.83
CA SER A 148 13.33 -0.65 7.76
C SER A 148 12.53 -1.90 7.37
N GLU A 149 11.84 -2.54 8.32
CA GLU A 149 10.88 -3.63 8.03
C GLU A 149 9.69 -3.13 7.20
N LEU A 150 9.13 -1.96 7.53
CA LEU A 150 8.06 -1.33 6.76
C LEU A 150 8.51 -0.90 5.34
N ASP A 151 9.77 -0.49 5.20
CA ASP A 151 10.43 -0.19 3.93
C ASP A 151 10.54 -1.45 3.04
N MET A 152 10.97 -2.58 3.62
CA MET A 152 11.02 -3.87 2.91
C MET A 152 9.64 -4.35 2.45
N LEU A 153 8.58 -4.01 3.18
CA LEU A 153 7.19 -4.31 2.79
C LEU A 153 6.63 -3.35 1.73
N GLY A 154 7.38 -2.30 1.36
CA GLY A 154 6.95 -1.27 0.42
C GLY A 154 5.89 -0.31 0.98
N ILE A 155 5.66 -0.30 2.30
CA ILE A 155 4.65 0.55 2.94
C ILE A 155 5.13 2.00 3.06
N LEU A 156 6.42 2.16 3.29
CA LEU A 156 7.10 3.45 3.29
C LEU A 156 8.42 3.33 2.53
N ASN A 157 9.07 4.45 2.28
CA ASN A 157 10.43 4.52 1.77
C ASN A 157 11.29 5.26 2.79
N ALA A 158 12.41 4.67 3.20
CA ALA A 158 13.32 5.26 4.18
C ALA A 158 14.70 5.56 3.58
N THR A 159 14.87 6.78 3.07
CA THR A 159 16.12 7.21 2.42
C THR A 159 17.12 7.77 3.40
N VAL A 160 18.38 7.32 3.36
CA VAL A 160 19.44 7.85 4.22
C VAL A 160 19.94 9.18 3.66
N VAL A 161 19.75 10.26 4.41
CA VAL A 161 20.20 11.61 4.04
C VAL A 161 21.31 12.04 4.99
N SER A 162 22.39 12.61 4.43
CA SER A 162 23.47 13.23 5.19
C SER A 162 23.16 14.71 5.40
N LYS A 163 23.06 15.15 6.66
CA LYS A 163 22.88 16.57 7.03
C LYS A 163 24.20 17.23 7.44
N GLY A 164 25.32 16.75 6.91
CA GLY A 164 26.66 17.29 7.19
C GLY A 164 27.01 17.19 8.68
N ARG A 165 27.31 18.33 9.32
CA ARG A 165 27.65 18.39 10.77
C ARG A 165 26.55 17.87 11.70
N TYR A 166 25.30 17.82 11.21
CA TYR A 166 24.14 17.35 11.98
C TYR A 166 23.93 15.83 11.88
N GLY A 167 24.89 15.11 11.28
CA GLY A 167 24.87 13.65 11.20
C GLY A 167 24.05 13.10 10.03
N ARG A 168 23.73 11.80 10.10
CA ARG A 168 22.96 11.07 9.10
C ARG A 168 21.61 10.68 9.71
N THR A 169 20.54 10.87 8.97
CA THR A 169 19.18 10.47 9.38
C THR A 169 18.47 9.78 8.22
N LYS A 170 17.40 9.03 8.50
CA LYS A 170 16.51 8.56 7.44
C LYS A 170 15.35 9.53 7.29
N GLU A 171 15.09 9.97 6.07
CA GLU A 171 13.86 10.66 5.69
C GLU A 171 12.85 9.62 5.19
N ILE A 172 11.65 9.68 5.76
CA ILE A 172 10.57 8.72 5.59
C ILE A 172 9.52 9.34 4.68
N ALA A 173 9.22 8.68 3.57
CA ALA A 173 8.10 9.00 2.70
C ALA A 173 7.09 7.85 2.72
N LEU A 174 5.80 8.13 2.79
CA LEU A 174 4.77 7.10 2.71
C LEU A 174 4.58 6.70 1.25
N SER A 175 4.62 5.38 0.99
CA SER A 175 4.37 4.81 -0.34
C SER A 175 2.92 4.36 -0.51
N VAL A 176 2.08 4.62 0.49
CA VAL A 176 0.71 4.09 0.62
C VAL A 176 -0.32 5.21 0.73
N PRO A 177 -1.57 4.99 0.30
CA PRO A 177 -2.65 5.96 0.49
C PRO A 177 -2.89 6.23 1.97
N THR A 178 -2.65 7.47 2.41
CA THR A 178 -2.68 7.81 3.84
C THR A 178 -4.07 7.71 4.45
N GLU A 179 -5.12 8.06 3.71
CA GLU A 179 -6.51 7.99 4.17
C GLU A 179 -6.94 6.55 4.45
N SER A 180 -6.77 5.65 3.45
CA SER A 180 -7.10 4.23 3.58
C SER A 180 -6.28 3.57 4.67
N THR A 181 -4.98 3.87 4.75
CA THR A 181 -4.08 3.33 5.77
C THR A 181 -4.50 3.76 7.18
N SER A 182 -4.83 5.05 7.36
CA SER A 182 -5.31 5.60 8.63
C SER A 182 -6.58 4.88 9.09
N ARG A 183 -7.56 4.73 8.18
CA ARG A 183 -8.82 4.04 8.46
C ARG A 183 -8.60 2.63 9.00
N VAL A 184 -7.74 1.86 8.33
CA VAL A 184 -7.42 0.47 8.71
C VAL A 184 -6.66 0.38 10.02
N LEU A 185 -5.75 1.33 10.29
CA LEU A 185 -5.04 1.38 11.57
C LEU A 185 -6.01 1.61 12.75
N PHE A 186 -7.07 2.39 12.56
CA PHE A 186 -8.08 2.65 13.60
C PHE A 186 -9.15 1.55 13.74
N GLU A 187 -9.22 0.59 12.81
CA GLU A 187 -10.02 -0.64 13.01
C GLU A 187 -9.44 -1.51 14.14
N ASP A 188 -8.13 -1.38 14.44
CA ASP A 188 -7.49 -2.06 15.57
C ASP A 188 -7.95 -1.43 16.89
N TYR A 189 -8.59 -2.23 17.74
CA TYR A 189 -9.19 -1.78 19.01
C TYR A 189 -8.18 -1.07 19.93
N ARG A 190 -6.88 -1.41 19.84
CA ARG A 190 -5.83 -0.77 20.65
C ARG A 190 -5.53 0.64 20.15
N LEU A 191 -5.53 0.83 18.83
CA LEU A 191 -5.20 2.11 18.20
C LEU A 191 -6.40 3.05 18.16
N LYS A 192 -7.62 2.55 18.27
CA LYS A 192 -8.85 3.36 18.31
C LYS A 192 -8.82 4.48 19.37
N GLN A 193 -8.13 4.26 20.49
CA GLN A 193 -7.95 5.27 21.55
C GLN A 193 -7.17 6.52 21.08
N LEU A 194 -6.47 6.41 19.94
CA LEU A 194 -5.64 7.47 19.37
C LEU A 194 -6.37 8.29 18.29
N GLU A 195 -7.65 8.03 17.99
CA GLU A 195 -8.41 8.79 16.96
C GLU A 195 -8.42 10.31 17.24
N GLY A 196 -8.47 10.69 18.52
CA GLY A 196 -8.42 12.10 18.96
C GLY A 196 -7.02 12.66 19.15
N PHE A 197 -5.97 11.85 19.01
CA PHE A 197 -4.60 12.31 19.20
C PHE A 197 -4.16 13.20 18.03
N ARG A 198 -3.51 14.32 18.37
CA ARG A 198 -2.93 15.26 17.41
C ARG A 198 -1.47 15.46 17.78
N PRO A 199 -0.53 15.15 16.86
CA PRO A 199 0.87 15.47 17.07
C PRO A 199 1.05 16.97 17.34
N PRO A 200 1.95 17.35 18.26
CA PRO A 200 2.28 18.76 18.47
C PRO A 200 2.88 19.34 17.19
N SER A 201 2.34 20.47 16.72
CA SER A 201 2.89 21.21 15.59
C SER A 201 4.29 21.71 15.94
N GLN A 202 5.33 21.09 15.38
CA GLN A 202 6.67 21.65 15.48
C GLN A 202 6.79 22.79 14.47
N THR A 203 6.84 24.03 14.95
CA THR A 203 7.31 25.16 14.17
C THR A 203 8.76 24.86 13.80
N LYS A 204 9.02 24.45 12.56
CA LYS A 204 10.39 24.41 12.03
C LYS A 204 10.90 25.84 12.05
N LEU A 205 11.71 26.19 13.06
CA LEU A 205 12.55 27.37 13.02
C LEU A 205 13.57 27.15 11.90
N TYR A 206 13.22 27.59 10.69
CA TYR A 206 14.20 27.80 9.64
C TYR A 206 15.17 28.87 10.15
N ALA A 207 16.42 28.47 10.38
CA ALA A 207 17.55 29.36 10.62
C ALA A 207 18.48 29.29 9.41
#